data_AF-A0A136LLD9-F1
#
_entry.id   AF-A0A136LLD9-F1
#
_cell.length_a   1.000
_cell.length_b   1.000
_cell.length_c   1.000
_cell.angle_alpha   90.00
_cell.angle_beta   90.00
_cell.angle_gamma   90.00
#
_symmetry.space_group_name_H-M   'P 1'
#
loop_
_entity.id
_entity.type
_entity.pdbx_description
1 polymer ?
#
loop_
_entity_poly.entity_id
_entity_poly.type
_entity_poly.pdbx_seq_one_letter_code
_entity_poly.pdbx_strand_id
1 'polypeptide(L)'
;MQQNDALTCPHCLVGLMKPGTATFTNVLFGLFISVPEMDAVICDVCGAREFSNDALSGLEALTGSMNPAEEPSRQTARLTPAEQDLINRLRSSRLKP
;
A
#
# COMPACT_ATOMS: atom_id res chain seq x y z
N MET A 1 19.75 -8.73 -20.62
CA MET A 1 19.88 -8.82 -19.15
C MET A 1 18.54 -8.41 -18.56
N GLN A 2 17.75 -9.34 -18.03
CA GLN A 2 16.57 -9.01 -17.21
C GLN A 2 16.59 -9.97 -16.02
N GLN A 3 17.18 -9.52 -14.91
CA GLN A 3 17.09 -10.20 -13.63
C GLN A 3 15.67 -9.99 -13.11
N ASN A 4 14.87 -11.05 -13.18
CA ASN A 4 13.55 -11.14 -12.59
C ASN A 4 13.75 -11.54 -11.12
N ASP A 5 14.43 -10.68 -10.36
CA ASP A 5 14.57 -10.85 -8.92
C ASP A 5 13.20 -10.54 -8.32
N ALA A 6 12.44 -11.58 -7.99
CA ALA A 6 11.21 -11.44 -7.24
C ALA A 6 11.53 -10.73 -5.92
N LEU A 7 11.34 -9.42 -5.89
CA LEU A 7 11.66 -8.57 -4.76
C LEU A 7 10.75 -8.99 -3.61
N THR A 8 11.36 -9.37 -2.50
CA THR A 8 10.65 -9.56 -1.23
C THR A 8 9.90 -8.28 -0.90
N CYS A 9 8.62 -8.40 -0.53
CA CYS A 9 7.79 -7.25 -0.23
C CYS A 9 8.41 -6.44 0.93
N PRO A 10 8.70 -5.14 0.74
CA PRO A 10 9.31 -4.30 1.77
C PRO A 10 8.35 -4.01 2.92
N HIS A 11 7.05 -4.26 2.73
CA HIS A 11 6.01 -3.96 3.71
C HIS A 11 5.81 -5.08 4.74
N CYS A 12 5.72 -6.33 4.28
CA CYS A 12 5.49 -7.46 5.17
C CYS A 12 6.73 -8.34 5.38
N LEU A 13 7.76 -8.24 4.52
CA LEU A 13 8.96 -9.09 4.52
C LEU A 13 8.68 -10.61 4.39
N VAL A 14 7.44 -10.99 4.07
CA VAL A 14 7.00 -12.38 3.94
C VAL A 14 6.67 -12.73 2.50
N GLY A 15 5.89 -11.88 1.82
CA GLY A 15 5.45 -12.13 0.45
C GLY A 15 6.43 -11.65 -0.62
N LEU A 16 6.12 -11.99 -1.87
CA LEU A 16 6.86 -11.56 -3.05
C LEU A 16 6.05 -10.53 -3.84
N MET A 17 6.73 -9.52 -4.37
CA MET A 17 6.14 -8.54 -5.28
C MET A 17 5.97 -9.20 -6.67
N LYS A 18 4.73 -9.34 -7.13
CA LYS A 18 4.39 -9.96 -8.43
C LYS A 18 3.76 -8.92 -9.37
N PRO A 19 4.05 -8.96 -10.68
CA PRO A 19 3.40 -8.08 -11.64
C PRO A 19 1.88 -8.34 -11.69
N GLY A 20 1.10 -7.27 -11.81
CA GLY A 20 -0.35 -7.31 -11.92
C GLY A 20 -0.91 -5.93 -12.28
N THR A 21 -2.23 -5.79 -12.19
CA THR A 21 -2.90 -4.50 -12.38
C THR A 21 -3.70 -4.14 -11.14
N ALA A 22 -3.75 -2.84 -10.82
CA ALA A 22 -4.48 -2.33 -9.66
C ALA A 22 -5.13 -0.99 -9.96
N THR A 23 -6.20 -0.67 -9.24
CA THR A 23 -6.78 0.68 -9.28
C THR A 23 -5.92 1.62 -8.48
N PHE A 24 -5.36 2.62 -9.14
CA PHE A 24 -4.71 3.76 -8.51
C PHE A 24 -5.77 4.71 -7.98
N THR A 25 -5.61 5.16 -6.74
CA THR A 25 -6.52 6.13 -6.11
C THR A 25 -5.70 7.16 -5.38
N ASN A 26 -5.93 8.44 -5.68
CA ASN A 26 -5.26 9.53 -4.99
C ASN A 26 -6.19 10.75 -4.88
N VAL A 27 -5.94 11.62 -3.90
CA VAL A 27 -6.62 12.91 -3.78
C VAL A 27 -5.65 13.98 -4.24
N LEU A 28 -5.89 14.56 -5.41
CA LEU A 28 -5.09 15.67 -5.93
C LEU A 28 -5.90 16.95 -5.87
N PHE A 29 -5.37 17.99 -5.23
CA PHE A 29 -6.04 19.29 -5.11
C PHE A 29 -7.47 19.20 -4.54
N GLY A 30 -7.70 18.25 -3.62
CA GLY A 30 -9.03 17.98 -3.05
C GLY A 30 -9.98 17.19 -3.96
N LEU A 31 -9.56 16.81 -5.17
CA LEU A 31 -10.30 15.94 -6.06
C LEU A 31 -9.86 14.48 -5.90
N PHE A 32 -10.81 13.59 -5.66
CA PHE A 32 -10.56 12.16 -5.67
C PHE A 32 -10.45 11.65 -7.11
N ILE A 33 -9.31 11.04 -7.44
CA ILE A 33 -9.00 10.46 -8.73
C ILE A 33 -8.87 8.95 -8.54
N SER A 34 -9.56 8.20 -9.40
CA SER A 34 -9.43 6.75 -9.49
C SER A 34 -9.14 6.33 -10.92
N VAL A 35 -8.02 5.65 -11.13
CA VAL A 35 -7.63 5.10 -12.43
C VAL A 35 -7.59 3.57 -12.34
N PRO A 36 -8.48 2.85 -13.02
CA PRO A 36 -8.48 1.39 -13.03
C PRO A 36 -7.35 0.83 -13.90
N GLU A 37 -7.07 -0.47 -13.72
CA GLU A 37 -6.20 -1.27 -14.61
C GLU A 37 -4.77 -0.71 -14.83
N MET A 38 -4.19 -0.07 -13.81
CA MET A 38 -2.81 0.41 -13.91
C MET A 38 -1.79 -0.69 -13.57
N ASP A 39 -0.68 -0.69 -14.32
CA ASP A 39 0.44 -1.60 -14.09
C ASP A 39 1.08 -1.37 -12.72
N ALA A 40 1.12 -2.45 -11.93
CA ALA A 40 1.65 -2.44 -10.58
C ALA A 40 2.37 -3.75 -10.26
N VAL A 41 3.22 -3.71 -9.26
CA VAL A 41 3.67 -4.91 -8.55
C VAL A 41 2.90 -5.03 -7.24
N ILE A 42 2.29 -6.19 -7.00
CA ILE A 42 1.40 -6.46 -5.87
C ILE A 42 1.98 -7.60 -5.06
N CYS A 43 2.06 -7.41 -3.74
CA CYS A 43 2.44 -8.47 -2.82
C CYS A 43 1.34 -9.53 -2.74
N ASP A 44 1.72 -10.78 -2.94
CA ASP A 44 0.82 -11.94 -2.87
C ASP A 44 0.35 -12.31 -1.46
N VAL A 45 0.92 -11.69 -0.43
CA VAL A 45 0.58 -11.92 0.99
C VAL A 45 -0.19 -10.75 1.59
N CYS A 46 0.36 -9.54 1.57
CA CYS A 46 -0.27 -8.39 2.24
C CYS A 46 -1.03 -7.44 1.30
N GLY A 47 -0.93 -7.64 -0.02
CA GLY A 47 -1.58 -6.77 -1.00
C GLY A 47 -0.97 -5.37 -1.15
N ALA A 48 0.20 -5.11 -0.54
CA ALA A 48 0.96 -3.89 -0.81
C ALA A 48 1.24 -3.78 -2.32
N ARG A 49 1.08 -2.58 -2.87
CA ARG A 49 1.16 -2.32 -4.30
C ARG A 49 2.04 -1.13 -4.59
N GLU A 50 2.90 -1.25 -5.59
CA GLU A 50 3.72 -0.17 -6.11
C GLU A 50 3.45 -0.04 -7.61
N PHE A 51 3.17 1.18 -8.06
CA PHE A 51 2.84 1.45 -9.47
C PHE A 51 4.12 1.76 -10.25
N SER A 52 4.16 1.37 -11.53
CA SER A 52 5.29 1.69 -12.40
C SER A 52 5.47 3.21 -12.54
N ASN A 53 6.72 3.68 -12.56
CA ASN A 53 7.04 5.09 -12.84
C ASN A 53 6.46 5.56 -14.18
N ASP A 54 6.40 4.69 -15.19
CA ASP A 54 5.82 5.02 -16.49
C ASP A 54 4.32 5.29 -16.38
N ALA A 55 3.62 4.47 -15.59
CA ALA A 55 2.20 4.59 -15.36
C ALA A 55 1.86 5.84 -14.53
N LEU A 56 2.71 6.20 -13.57
CA LEU A 56 2.59 7.44 -12.80
C LEU A 56 2.90 8.68 -13.65
N SER A 57 3.91 8.63 -14.52
CA SER A 57 4.30 9.75 -15.40
C SER A 57 3.17 10.14 -16.37
N GLY A 58 2.46 9.16 -16.92
CA GLY A 58 1.29 9.40 -17.75
C GLY A 58 0.14 10.07 -16.97
N LEU A 59 -0.03 9.70 -15.70
CA LEU A 59 -0.99 10.31 -14.79
C LEU A 59 -0.63 11.76 -14.47
N GLU A 60 0.64 12.02 -14.13
CA GLU A 60 1.16 13.36 -13.88
C GLU A 60 0.98 14.29 -15.08
N ALA A 61 1.16 13.78 -16.30
CA ALA A 61 0.93 14.56 -17.52
C ALA A 61 -0.56 14.96 -17.68
N LEU A 62 -1.49 14.14 -17.19
CA LEU A 62 -2.93 14.42 -17.25
C LEU A 62 -3.41 15.29 -16.10
N THR A 63 -2.82 15.17 -14.91
CA THR A 63 -3.29 15.84 -13.69
C THR A 63 -2.48 17.08 -13.29
N GLY A 64 -1.33 17.31 -13.92
CA GLY A 64 -0.30 18.21 -13.40
C GLY A 64 0.55 17.54 -12.31
N SER A 65 1.68 18.17 -11.91
CA SER A 65 2.64 17.60 -10.95
C SER A 65 1.95 17.05 -9.70
N MET A 66 2.02 15.73 -9.53
CA MET A 66 1.60 15.04 -8.32
C MET A 66 2.75 15.18 -7.32
N ASN A 67 2.55 15.91 -6.22
CA ASN A 67 3.52 15.85 -5.13
C ASN A 67 3.34 14.50 -4.41
N PRO A 68 4.31 13.57 -4.45
CA PRO A 68 4.19 12.26 -3.80
C PRO A 68 4.24 12.33 -2.26
N ALA A 69 4.30 13.53 -1.68
CA ALA A 69 4.48 13.76 -0.24
C ALA A 69 3.20 13.58 0.59
N GLU A 70 2.03 13.51 -0.04
CA GLU A 70 0.78 13.22 0.64
C GLU A 70 0.49 11.73 0.57
N GLU A 71 1.31 10.90 1.24
CA GLU A 71 0.86 9.55 1.58
C GLU A 71 -0.44 9.71 2.38
N PRO A 72 -1.60 9.22 1.90
CA PRO A 72 -2.78 9.21 2.72
C PRO A 72 -2.45 8.33 3.91
N SER A 73 -2.22 8.97 5.06
CA SER A 73 -2.01 8.36 6.37
C SER A 73 -2.86 7.10 6.42
N ARG A 74 -2.21 5.93 6.33
CA ARG A 74 -2.88 4.63 6.44
C ARG A 74 -3.81 4.75 7.63
N GLN A 75 -5.10 4.84 7.37
CA GLN A 75 -6.08 4.81 8.44
C GLN A 75 -5.83 3.46 9.08
N THR A 76 -5.21 3.48 10.26
CA THR A 76 -5.17 2.33 11.14
C THR A 76 -6.61 1.86 11.18
N ALA A 77 -6.85 0.64 10.67
CA ALA A 77 -8.19 0.07 10.65
C ALA A 77 -8.76 0.32 12.04
N ARG A 78 -9.92 1.00 12.12
CA ARG A 78 -10.54 1.30 13.40
C ARG A 78 -10.88 -0.04 14.03
N LEU A 79 -9.99 -0.50 14.91
CA LEU A 79 -10.20 -1.73 15.66
C LEU A 79 -11.50 -1.56 16.43
N THR A 80 -12.32 -2.60 16.38
CA THR A 80 -13.50 -2.64 17.23
C THR A 80 -13.06 -2.63 18.70
N PRO A 81 -13.90 -2.14 19.62
CA PRO A 81 -13.58 -2.17 21.06
C PRO A 81 -13.19 -3.58 21.56
N ALA A 82 -13.75 -4.63 20.95
CA ALA A 82 -13.43 -6.02 21.26
C ALA A 82 -12.01 -6.43 20.83
N GLU A 83 -11.57 -6.03 19.63
CA GLU A 83 -10.20 -6.29 19.16
C GLU A 83 -9.16 -5.54 20.00
N GLN A 84 -9.49 -4.31 20.41
CA GLN A 84 -8.64 -3.51 21.30
C GLN A 84 -8.46 -4.16 22.67
N ASP A 85 -9.53 -4.73 23.25
CA ASP A 85 -9.48 -5.44 24.54
C ASP A 85 -8.62 -6.70 24.46
N LEU A 86 -8.75 -7.49 23.39
CA LEU A 86 -7.97 -8.71 23.20
C LEU A 86 -6.46 -8.40 23.13
N ILE A 87 -6.07 -7.35 22.39
CA ILE A 87 -4.67 -6.92 22.29
C ILE A 87 -4.14 -6.48 23.65
N ASN A 88 -4.92 -5.71 24.42
CA ASN A 88 -4.52 -5.26 25.75
C ASN A 88 -4.31 -6.45 26.70
N ARG A 89 -5.21 -7.45 26.68
CA ARG A 89 -5.06 -8.67 27.48
C ARG A 89 -3.79 -9.45 27.13
N LEU A 90 -3.50 -9.62 25.84
CA LEU A 90 -2.30 -10.31 25.36
C LEU A 90 -1.01 -9.60 25.78
N ARG A 91 -1.02 -8.27 25.87
CA ARG A 91 0.11 -7.48 26.38
C ARG A 91 0.28 -7.67 27.90
N SER A 92 -0.82 -7.63 28.65
CA SER A 92 -0.80 -7.81 30.10
C SER A 92 -0.36 -9.21 30.53
N SER A 93 -0.65 -10.26 29.77
CA SER A 93 -0.23 -11.62 30.09
C SER A 93 1.25 -11.91 29.82
N ARG A 94 1.96 -11.07 29.05
CA ARG A 94 3.43 -11.14 28.87
C ARG A 94 4.24 -10.41 29.95
N LEU A 95 3.59 -9.68 30.84
CA LEU A 95 4.24 -8.87 31.90
C LEU A 95 4.24 -9.56 33.27
N LYS A 96 3.98 -10.87 33.34
CA LYS A 96 4.07 -11.60 34.59
C LYS A 96 5.52 -12.10 34.78
N PRO A 97 6.25 -11.64 35.82
CA PRO A 97 7.63 -12.06 36.10
C PRO A 97 7.72 -13.53 36.52
#